data_AF-K8P8H3-F1
#
_entry.id   AF-K8P8H3-F1
#
_cell.length_a   1.000
_cell.length_b   1.000
_cell.length_c   1.000
_cell.angle_alpha   90.00
_cell.angle_beta   90.00
_cell.angle_gamma   90.00
#
_symmetry.space_group_name_H-M   'P 1'
#
loop_
_entity.id
_entity.type
_entity.pdbx_description
1 polymer ?
#
loop_
_entity_poly.entity_id
_entity_poly.type
_entity_poly.pdbx_seq_one_letter_code
_entity_poly.pdbx_strand_id
1 'polypeptide(L)'
;MNAELKKKWIEALRSGEYEQGRNYFEKAGKFCCLGVLCKVAGKPTTRAEDDVGNWHFAETTLPLGMDMRLATLNDKGSSFSEIADYIEAKIPADEHSHTD
;
A
#
# COMPACT_ATOMS: atom_id res chain seq x y z
N MET A 1 0.59 4.39 11.00
CA MET A 1 0.97 4.70 9.60
C MET A 1 0.81 6.19 9.42
N ASN A 2 1.80 6.85 8.83
CA ASN A 2 1.75 8.29 8.53
C ASN A 2 0.38 8.68 7.92
N ALA A 3 -0.32 9.60 8.58
CA ALA A 3 -1.68 10.01 8.21
C ALA A 3 -1.76 10.53 6.77
N GLU A 4 -0.80 11.36 6.35
CA GLU A 4 -0.76 11.91 5.00
C GLU A 4 -0.52 10.84 3.94
N LEU A 5 0.40 9.91 4.22
CA LEU A 5 0.67 8.80 3.32
C LEU A 5 -0.54 7.88 3.19
N LYS A 6 -1.24 7.58 4.30
CA LYS A 6 -2.46 6.77 4.29
C LYS A 6 -3.52 7.45 3.40
N LYS A 7 -3.70 8.76 3.55
CA LYS A 7 -4.64 9.54 2.75
C LYS A 7 -4.28 9.50 1.26
N LYS A 8 -3.04 9.82 0.90
CA LYS A 8 -2.55 9.76 -0.50
C LYS A 8 -2.74 8.38 -1.13
N TRP A 9 -2.52 7.32 -0.34
CA TRP A 9 -2.71 5.95 -0.80
C TRP A 9 -4.18 5.64 -1.10
N ILE A 10 -5.10 5.96 -0.18
CA ILE A 10 -6.54 5.78 -0.39
C ILE A 10 -7.02 6.58 -1.61
N GLU A 11 -6.60 7.84 -1.74
CA GLU A 11 -6.94 8.69 -2.87
C GLU A 11 -6.45 8.10 -4.20
N ALA A 12 -5.20 7.60 -4.25
CA ALA A 12 -4.65 6.96 -5.43
C ALA A 12 -5.39 5.67 -5.82
N LEU A 13 -5.83 4.87 -4.84
CA LEU A 13 -6.65 3.68 -5.12
C LEU A 13 -8.02 4.06 -5.70
N ARG A 14 -8.60 5.18 -5.27
CA ARG A 14 -9.91 5.66 -5.71
C ARG A 14 -9.87 6.52 -6.98
N SER A 15 -8.69 6.99 -7.43
CA SER A 15 -8.57 7.97 -8.52
C SER A 15 -8.88 7.40 -9.90
N GLY A 16 -8.73 6.09 -10.10
CA GLY A 16 -8.79 5.45 -11.42
C GLY A 16 -7.55 5.67 -12.28
N GLU A 17 -6.51 6.34 -11.77
CA GLU A 17 -5.24 6.56 -12.48
C GLU A 17 -4.36 5.30 -12.53
N TYR A 18 -4.58 4.37 -11.60
CA TYR A 18 -3.82 3.12 -11.50
C TYR A 18 -4.67 1.95 -11.98
N GLU A 19 -4.17 1.19 -12.96
CA GLU A 19 -4.82 -0.04 -13.39
C GLU A 19 -4.50 -1.17 -12.40
N GLN A 20 -5.54 -1.86 -11.91
CA GLN A 20 -5.37 -2.95 -10.96
C GLN A 20 -4.81 -4.22 -11.61
N GLY A 21 -3.81 -4.80 -10.97
CA GLY A 21 -3.17 -6.08 -11.29
C GLY A 21 -3.15 -7.02 -10.07
N ARG A 22 -2.69 -8.26 -10.27
CA ARG A 22 -2.71 -9.33 -9.25
C ARG A 22 -1.44 -10.17 -9.27
N ASN A 23 -1.00 -10.63 -8.11
CA ASN A 23 0.21 -11.45 -7.91
C ASN A 23 1.53 -10.74 -8.27
N TYR A 24 1.55 -9.41 -8.29
CA TYR A 24 2.74 -8.58 -8.48
C TYR A 24 2.52 -7.18 -7.90
N PHE A 25 3.60 -6.47 -7.53
CA PHE A 25 3.51 -5.06 -7.14
C PHE A 25 3.24 -4.15 -8.33
N GLU A 26 4.03 -4.31 -9.40
CA GLU A 26 3.89 -3.60 -10.66
C GLU A 26 4.30 -4.51 -11.81
N LYS A 27 3.47 -4.61 -12.86
CA LYS A 27 3.83 -5.31 -14.09
C LYS A 27 3.06 -4.71 -15.27
N ALA A 28 3.78 -4.30 -16.31
CA ALA A 28 3.22 -3.76 -17.55
C ALA A 28 2.19 -2.63 -17.29
N GLY A 29 2.50 -1.71 -16.37
CA GLY A 29 1.63 -0.59 -16.00
C GLY A 29 0.46 -0.92 -15.08
N LYS A 30 0.34 -2.17 -14.60
CA LYS A 30 -0.68 -2.60 -13.64
C LYS A 30 -0.09 -2.79 -12.26
N PHE A 31 -0.87 -2.53 -11.21
CA PHE A 31 -0.41 -2.48 -9.83
C PHE A 31 -1.31 -3.29 -8.89
N CYS A 32 -0.75 -3.93 -7.86
CA CYS A 32 -1.57 -4.28 -6.70
C CYS A 32 -1.67 -3.09 -5.75
N CYS A 33 -2.53 -3.16 -4.73
CA CYS A 33 -2.67 -2.07 -3.76
C CYS A 33 -1.36 -1.68 -3.05
N LEU A 34 -0.47 -2.65 -2.77
CA LEU A 34 0.85 -2.38 -2.19
C LEU A 34 1.82 -1.75 -3.21
N GLY A 35 1.67 -2.06 -4.51
CA GLY A 35 2.41 -1.38 -5.56
C GLY A 35 2.04 0.10 -5.67
N VAL A 36 0.74 0.41 -5.56
CA VAL A 36 0.27 1.80 -5.47
C VAL A 36 0.84 2.49 -4.23
N LEU A 37 0.91 1.81 -3.08
CA LEU A 37 1.58 2.34 -1.88
C LEU A 37 3.04 2.69 -2.16
N CYS A 38 3.80 1.83 -2.86
CA CYS A 38 5.17 2.16 -3.27
C CYS A 38 5.23 3.43 -4.11
N LYS A 39 4.33 3.57 -5.09
CA LYS A 39 4.30 4.73 -5.99
C LYS A 39 4.05 6.03 -5.24
N VAL A 40 3.07 6.07 -4.34
CA VAL A 40 2.78 7.28 -3.56
C VAL A 40 3.85 7.57 -2.51
N ALA A 41 4.55 6.55 -2.01
CA ALA A 41 5.65 6.69 -1.06
C ALA A 41 7.01 7.00 -1.73
N GLY A 42 7.06 7.08 -3.07
CA GLY A 42 8.31 7.28 -3.80
C GLY A 42 9.32 6.13 -3.64
N LYS A 43 8.84 4.90 -3.41
CA LYS A 43 9.66 3.70 -3.20
C LYS A 43 9.62 2.79 -4.44
N PRO A 44 10.66 1.98 -4.67
CA PRO A 44 10.65 0.99 -5.74
C PRO A 44 9.54 -0.06 -5.52
N THR A 45 8.92 -0.51 -6.61
CA THR A 45 7.99 -1.65 -6.67
C THR A 45 8.71 -2.98 -6.88
N THR A 46 10.03 -2.94 -7.02
CA THR A 46 10.91 -4.11 -7.07
C THR A 46 11.34 -4.50 -5.66
N ARG A 47 11.52 -5.79 -5.42
CA ARG A 47 12.11 -6.31 -4.19
C ARG A 47 13.53 -5.76 -4.07
N ALA A 48 13.76 -4.88 -3.10
CA ALA A 48 15.12 -4.67 -2.60
C ALA A 48 15.39 -5.89 -1.71
N GLU A 49 16.20 -6.83 -2.19
CA GLU A 49 16.69 -7.90 -1.35
C GLU A 49 17.64 -7.27 -0.34
N ASP A 50 17.25 -7.25 0.94
CA ASP A 50 18.25 -7.25 2.00
C ASP A 50 18.81 -8.67 2.16
N ASP A 51 19.92 -8.81 2.86
CA ASP A 51 20.66 -10.08 3.01
C ASP A 51 19.84 -11.21 3.68
N VAL A 52 18.62 -10.90 4.16
CA VAL A 52 17.72 -11.84 4.85
C VAL A 52 16.34 -11.99 4.18
N GLY A 53 16.11 -11.33 3.04
CA GLY A 53 14.87 -11.42 2.25
C GLY A 53 13.66 -10.68 2.83
N ASN A 54 13.85 -9.80 3.81
CA ASN A 54 12.81 -8.98 4.41
C ASN A 54 12.53 -7.73 3.58
N TRP A 55 11.27 -7.32 3.56
CA TRP A 55 10.87 -6.08 2.90
C TRP A 55 10.71 -4.97 3.94
N HIS A 56 11.60 -3.98 3.92
CA HIS A 56 11.51 -2.82 4.81
C HIS A 56 11.02 -1.59 4.07
N PHE A 57 9.78 -1.21 4.34
CA PHE A 57 9.30 0.13 4.02
C PHE A 57 9.55 1.04 5.22
N ALA A 58 10.69 1.73 5.27
CA ALA A 58 11.12 2.53 6.41
C ALA A 58 10.11 3.63 6.87
N GLU A 59 9.11 3.97 6.04
CA GLU A 59 8.11 5.01 6.30
C GLU A 59 6.65 4.56 6.14
N THR A 60 6.40 3.32 5.72
CA THR A 60 5.03 2.85 5.44
C THR A 60 4.52 1.85 6.46
N THR A 61 5.14 1.76 7.65
CA THR A 61 4.88 0.73 8.68
C THR A 61 3.41 0.36 8.75
N LEU A 62 3.09 -0.78 8.14
CA LEU A 62 1.79 -1.41 8.22
C LEU A 62 1.75 -2.25 9.51
N PRO A 63 0.57 -2.41 10.13
CA PRO A 63 0.43 -3.38 11.20
C PRO A 63 0.89 -4.77 10.75
N LEU A 64 1.45 -5.56 11.67
CA LEU A 64 1.99 -6.89 11.37
C LEU A 64 0.98 -7.75 10.59
N GLY A 65 1.40 -8.27 9.43
CA GLY A 65 0.60 -9.14 8.56
C GLY A 65 -0.48 -8.43 7.75
N MET A 66 -0.62 -7.10 7.88
CA MET A 66 -1.60 -6.34 7.12
C MET A 66 -1.24 -6.28 5.62
N ASP A 67 0.05 -6.23 5.30
CA ASP A 67 0.58 -6.36 3.95
C ASP A 67 0.10 -7.65 3.26
N MET A 68 0.30 -8.81 3.89
CA MET A 68 -0.16 -10.11 3.39
C MET A 68 -1.68 -10.15 3.23
N ARG A 69 -2.42 -9.55 4.18
CA ARG A 69 -3.88 -9.49 4.13
C ARG A 69 -4.37 -8.67 2.93
N LEU A 70 -3.77 -7.50 2.69
CA LEU A 70 -4.14 -6.63 1.58
C LEU A 70 -3.77 -7.24 0.22
N ALA A 71 -2.60 -7.87 0.12
CA ALA A 71 -2.22 -8.65 -1.05
C ALA A 71 -3.24 -9.77 -1.32
N THR A 72 -3.66 -10.49 -0.28
CA THR A 72 -4.69 -11.55 -0.40
C THR A 72 -6.04 -11.00 -0.88
N LEU A 73 -6.49 -9.85 -0.38
CA LEU A 73 -7.75 -9.23 -0.83
C LEU A 73 -7.67 -8.83 -2.31
N ASN A 74 -6.56 -8.21 -2.71
CA ASN A 74 -6.30 -7.84 -4.09
C ASN A 74 -6.31 -9.07 -5.02
N ASP A 75 -5.60 -10.12 -4.65
CA ASP A 75 -5.43 -11.29 -5.50
C ASP A 75 -6.69 -12.16 -5.56
N LYS A 76 -7.55 -12.11 -4.53
CA LYS A 76 -8.89 -12.72 -4.53
C LYS A 76 -9.95 -11.90 -5.28
N GLY A 77 -9.59 -10.71 -5.76
CA GLY A 77 -10.40 -9.94 -6.69
C GLY A 77 -11.21 -8.79 -6.10
N SER A 78 -10.97 -8.41 -4.84
CA SER A 78 -11.47 -7.12 -4.35
C SER A 78 -10.93 -5.98 -5.21
N SER A 79 -11.80 -5.04 -5.56
CA SER A 79 -11.46 -3.83 -6.30
C SER A 79 -10.60 -2.90 -5.44
N PHE A 80 -9.91 -1.96 -6.09
CA PHE A 80 -9.22 -0.88 -5.37
C PHE A 80 -10.14 -0.07 -4.46
N SER A 81 -11.41 0.15 -4.84
CA SER A 81 -12.37 0.85 -3.97
C SER A 81 -12.64 0.05 -2.68
N GLU A 82 -12.91 -1.25 -2.78
CA GLU A 82 -13.17 -2.10 -1.60
C GLU A 82 -11.92 -2.23 -0.71
N ILE A 83 -10.73 -2.26 -1.31
CA ILE A 83 -9.47 -2.30 -0.56
C ILE A 83 -9.22 -0.96 0.14
N ALA A 84 -9.52 0.17 -0.52
CA ALA A 84 -9.45 1.49 0.09
C ALA A 84 -10.39 1.60 1.30
N ASP A 85 -11.62 1.11 1.20
CA ASP A 85 -12.58 1.08 2.31
C ASP A 85 -12.04 0.23 3.49
N TYR A 86 -11.41 -0.90 3.17
CA TYR A 86 -10.79 -1.76 4.18
C TYR A 86 -9.60 -1.06 4.88
N ILE A 87 -8.73 -0.39 4.13
CA ILE A 87 -7.58 0.38 4.66
C ILE A 87 -8.09 1.50 5.58
N GLU A 88 -9.09 2.26 5.12
CA GLU A 88 -9.72 3.33 5.88
C GLU A 88 -10.20 2.83 7.23
N ALA A 89 -10.93 1.71 7.24
CA ALA A 89 -11.55 1.13 8.43
C ALA A 89 -10.60 0.36 9.37
N LYS A 90 -9.49 -0.22 8.88
CA LYS A 90 -8.68 -1.19 9.65
C LYS A 90 -7.26 -0.73 9.97
N ILE A 91 -6.73 0.27 9.28
CA ILE A 91 -5.36 0.76 9.53
C ILE A 91 -5.45 2.13 10.20
N PRO A 92 -5.12 2.27 11.49
CA PRO A 92 -5.14 3.59 12.12
C PRO A 92 -4.05 4.49 11.52
N ALA A 93 -4.41 5.76 11.29
CA ALA A 93 -3.42 6.80 11.05
C ALA A 93 -2.74 7.14 12.38
N ASP A 94 -1.42 7.35 12.39
CA ASP A 94 -0.78 8.01 13.53
C ASP A 94 -1.03 9.52 13.42
N GLU A 95 -1.66 10.09 14.44
CA GLU A 95 -1.93 11.53 14.52
C GLU A 95 -0.79 12.28 15.22
N HIS A 96 0.46 11.80 15.16
CA HIS A 96 1.55 12.50 15.81
C HIS A 96 1.82 13.82 15.08
N SER A 97 1.10 14.85 15.53
CA SER A 97 1.45 16.24 15.40
C SER A 97 2.86 16.39 15.96
N HIS A 98 3.84 16.59 15.09
CA HIS A 98 5.02 17.33 15.48
C HIS A 98 4.56 18.76 15.76
N THR A 99 4.06 18.99 16.97
CA THR A 99 4.09 20.31 17.58
C THR A 99 5.52 20.52 18.05
N ASP A 100 6.30 21.23 17.24
CA ASP A 100 7.43 22.02 17.76
C ASP A 100 6.90 23.36 18.31
#